data_AF-A0A413HV36-F1
#
_entry.id   AF-A0A413HV36-F1
#
_cell.length_a   1.000
_cell.length_b   1.000
_cell.length_c   1.000
_cell.angle_alpha   90.00
_cell.angle_beta   90.00
_cell.angle_gamma   90.00
#
_symmetry.space_group_name_H-M   'P 1'
#
loop_
_entity.id
_entity.type
_entity.pdbx_description
1 polymer ?
#
loop_
_entity_poly.entity_id
_entity_poly.type
_entity_poly.pdbx_seq_one_letter_code
_entity_poly.pdbx_strand_id
1 'polypeptide(L)'
;MQVLNLEEKNTERMEAINKFTLMDDTFMTQVFSGDLECTEELLKIILKRNDLSVTKSVTQLTIGNLFGRSVRLDIYANDATGKQYDIEVQQDDNGAVPERARLNSALFDSRLTTSGEKYKEMPETYIIFITSNDVLKGGLPVYTIERTIQETGKLFGDKEHIVYVNGSYRGNDEVGWLMHDFNCKDYREMHNPKIAERVRYFKEEPKGVTEMCETMQKIVDRERDDADIKARMDVALNLWSEGEHDLDKISRTTKLSIEQVRRAITAA
;
A
#
# COMPACT_ATOMS: atom_id res chain seq x y z
N MET A 1 -33.15 24.91 -2.06
CA MET A 1 -32.14 24.88 -3.14
C MET A 1 -30.79 25.01 -2.44
N GLN A 2 -30.07 23.90 -2.23
CA GLN A 2 -28.71 23.96 -1.66
C GLN A 2 -27.81 24.57 -2.73
N VAL A 3 -27.36 25.80 -2.51
CA VAL A 3 -26.31 26.41 -3.33
C VAL A 3 -25.04 25.64 -3.00
N LEU A 4 -24.50 24.93 -3.99
CA LEU A 4 -23.24 24.20 -3.86
C LEU A 4 -22.14 25.25 -3.70
N ASN A 5 -21.66 25.46 -2.48
CA ASN A 5 -20.57 26.40 -2.23
C ASN A 5 -19.25 25.76 -2.66
N LEU A 6 -18.92 25.93 -3.94
CA LEU A 6 -17.74 25.34 -4.58
C LEU A 6 -16.44 25.81 -3.91
N GLU A 7 -16.41 27.02 -3.36
CA GLU A 7 -15.25 27.57 -2.65
C GLU A 7 -15.01 26.88 -1.31
N GLU A 8 -16.04 26.69 -0.47
CA GLU A 8 -15.91 25.97 0.81
C GLU A 8 -15.47 24.52 0.61
N LYS A 9 -16.04 23.82 -0.38
CA LYS A 9 -15.62 22.44 -0.72
C LYS A 9 -14.18 22.37 -1.23
N ASN A 10 -13.71 23.40 -1.92
CA ASN A 10 -12.31 23.47 -2.35
C ASN A 10 -11.38 23.72 -1.16
N THR A 11 -11.76 24.59 -0.21
CA THR A 11 -10.98 24.83 1.02
C THR A 11 -10.87 23.57 1.87
N GLU A 12 -11.97 22.86 2.13
CA GLU A 12 -11.96 21.60 2.90
C GLU A 12 -11.07 20.53 2.25
N ARG A 13 -11.10 20.42 0.92
CA ARG A 13 -10.23 19.50 0.17
C ARG A 13 -8.75 19.87 0.31
N MET A 14 -8.42 21.15 0.19
CA MET A 14 -7.04 21.62 0.36
C MET A 14 -6.53 21.38 1.78
N GLU A 15 -7.37 21.61 2.80
CA GLU A 15 -7.03 21.27 4.18
C GLU A 15 -6.80 19.77 4.38
N ALA A 16 -7.58 18.92 3.73
CA ALA A 16 -7.39 17.48 3.77
C ALA A 16 -6.08 17.05 3.07
N ILE A 17 -5.80 17.58 1.87
CA ILE A 17 -4.55 17.33 1.15
C ILE A 17 -3.34 17.72 1.99
N ASN A 18 -3.41 18.87 2.67
CA ASN A 18 -2.31 19.35 3.51
C ASN A 18 -2.05 18.47 4.74
N LYS A 19 -3.07 17.74 5.23
CA LYS A 19 -2.93 16.83 6.38
C LYS A 19 -2.26 15.50 6.02
N PHE A 20 -2.25 15.10 4.76
CA PHE A 20 -1.63 13.85 4.33
C PHE A 20 -0.11 13.84 4.57
N THR A 21 0.40 12.65 4.83
CA THR A 21 1.80 12.29 4.99
C THR A 21 2.09 11.08 4.08
N LEU A 22 3.36 10.71 3.91
CA LEU A 22 3.69 9.50 3.11
C LEU A 22 3.34 8.20 3.82
N MET A 23 2.91 8.25 5.09
CA MET A 23 2.29 7.10 5.75
C MET A 23 0.86 6.85 5.24
N ASP A 24 0.22 7.82 4.60
CA ASP A 24 -1.14 7.65 4.06
C ASP A 24 -1.10 6.98 2.68
N ASP A 25 -1.68 5.77 2.58
CA ASP A 25 -1.67 4.92 1.37
C ASP A 25 -2.02 5.69 0.08
N THR A 26 -3.08 6.50 0.15
CA THR A 26 -3.55 7.31 -0.98
C THR A 26 -2.50 8.33 -1.43
N PHE A 27 -1.84 9.00 -0.48
CA PHE A 27 -0.89 10.05 -0.79
C PHE A 27 0.45 9.45 -1.25
N MET A 28 0.93 8.43 -0.54
CA MET A 28 2.10 7.64 -0.92
C MET A 28 1.96 7.09 -2.34
N THR A 29 0.80 6.49 -2.67
CA THR A 29 0.52 5.99 -4.01
C THR A 29 0.75 7.08 -5.07
N GLN A 30 0.24 8.29 -4.87
CA GLN A 30 0.41 9.37 -5.86
C GLN A 30 1.86 9.87 -5.92
N VAL A 31 2.51 10.04 -4.78
CA VAL A 31 3.91 10.49 -4.69
C VAL A 31 4.85 9.56 -5.45
N PHE A 32 4.74 8.25 -5.23
CA PHE A 32 5.64 7.25 -5.82
C PHE A 32 5.17 6.70 -7.17
N SER A 33 3.94 6.98 -7.61
CA SER A 33 3.39 6.48 -8.88
C SER A 33 4.25 6.91 -10.07
N GLY A 34 5.00 5.96 -10.63
CA GLY A 34 5.87 6.16 -11.79
C GLY A 34 7.12 6.99 -11.51
N ASP A 35 7.40 7.34 -10.25
CA ASP A 35 8.55 8.16 -9.87
C ASP A 35 9.75 7.28 -9.50
N LEU A 36 10.64 7.08 -10.48
CA LEU A 36 11.83 6.24 -10.31
C LEU A 36 12.81 6.85 -9.31
N GLU A 37 12.97 8.18 -9.31
CA GLU A 37 13.96 8.85 -8.48
C GLU A 37 13.59 8.78 -6.99
N CYS A 38 12.35 9.06 -6.63
CA CYS A 38 11.88 8.95 -5.25
C CYS A 38 11.97 7.49 -4.76
N THR A 39 11.59 6.54 -5.61
CA THR A 39 11.69 5.10 -5.28
C THR A 39 13.14 4.67 -5.11
N GLU A 40 14.05 5.18 -5.93
CA GLU A 40 15.49 4.91 -5.83
C GLU A 40 16.09 5.46 -4.54
N GLU A 41 15.83 6.73 -4.20
CA GLU A 41 16.28 7.31 -2.93
C GLU A 41 15.79 6.51 -1.72
N LEU A 42 14.51 6.13 -1.73
CA LEU A 42 13.90 5.31 -0.69
C LEU A 42 14.68 4.00 -0.49
N LEU A 43 14.91 3.26 -1.57
CA LEU A 43 15.63 1.98 -1.52
C LEU A 43 17.10 2.15 -1.15
N LYS A 44 17.79 3.18 -1.65
CA LYS A 44 19.20 3.47 -1.30
C LYS A 44 19.37 3.67 0.19
N ILE A 45 18.50 4.48 0.81
CA ILE A 45 18.54 4.79 2.24
C ILE A 45 18.20 3.55 3.07
N ILE A 46 17.11 2.85 2.76
CA ILE A 46 16.66 1.68 3.54
C ILE A 46 17.70 0.54 3.49
N LEU A 47 18.21 0.24 2.29
CA LEU A 47 19.13 -0.89 2.07
C LEU A 47 20.60 -0.50 2.22
N LYS A 48 20.91 0.79 2.45
CA LYS A 48 22.27 1.34 2.52
C LYS A 48 23.11 0.98 1.30
N ARG A 49 22.49 1.07 0.11
CA ARG A 49 23.07 0.64 -1.18
C ARG A 49 23.13 1.81 -2.16
N ASN A 50 24.26 2.51 -2.19
CA ASN A 50 24.47 3.64 -3.11
C ASN A 50 24.62 3.21 -4.58
N ASP A 51 24.81 1.92 -4.85
CA ASP A 51 24.93 1.33 -6.18
C ASP A 51 23.58 1.05 -6.87
N LEU A 52 22.47 1.19 -6.13
CA LEU A 52 21.14 0.85 -6.62
C LEU A 52 20.68 1.86 -7.69
N SER A 53 20.17 1.35 -8.81
CA SER A 53 19.49 2.16 -9.83
C SER A 53 18.16 1.56 -10.22
N VAL A 54 17.06 2.28 -9.98
CA VAL A 54 15.69 1.78 -10.22
C VAL A 54 15.34 1.93 -11.70
N THR A 55 14.87 0.85 -12.31
CA THR A 55 14.47 0.83 -13.74
C THR A 55 12.96 0.80 -13.94
N LYS A 56 12.20 0.42 -12.90
CA LYS A 56 10.74 0.43 -12.90
C LYS A 56 10.23 0.68 -11.49
N SER A 57 9.16 1.47 -11.38
CA SER A 57 8.37 1.64 -10.17
C SER A 57 6.89 1.70 -10.55
N VAL A 58 6.06 0.91 -9.88
CA VAL A 58 4.61 0.83 -10.10
C VAL A 58 3.92 0.72 -8.76
N THR A 59 2.98 1.63 -8.49
CA THR A 59 2.18 1.60 -7.26
C THR A 59 0.90 0.79 -7.45
N GLN A 60 0.38 0.21 -6.36
CA GLN A 60 -0.89 -0.54 -6.33
C GLN A 60 -0.95 -1.73 -7.31
N LEU A 61 0.18 -2.44 -7.48
CA LEU A 61 0.25 -3.61 -8.36
C LEU A 61 -0.50 -4.79 -7.73
N THR A 62 -1.61 -5.20 -8.37
CA THR A 62 -2.38 -6.36 -7.90
C THR A 62 -1.84 -7.66 -8.46
N ILE A 63 -1.46 -8.58 -7.56
CA ILE A 63 -1.12 -9.96 -7.87
C ILE A 63 -2.35 -10.82 -7.57
N GLY A 64 -3.10 -11.11 -8.64
CA GLY A 64 -4.27 -11.97 -8.58
C GLY A 64 -3.89 -13.44 -8.45
N ASN A 65 -4.61 -14.18 -7.60
CA ASN A 65 -4.56 -15.63 -7.54
C ASN A 65 -5.96 -16.20 -7.79
N LEU A 66 -6.07 -17.18 -8.70
CA LEU A 66 -7.35 -17.79 -9.09
C LEU A 66 -8.03 -18.57 -7.95
N PHE A 67 -7.25 -19.18 -7.06
CA PHE A 67 -7.75 -20.07 -6.02
C PHE A 67 -7.32 -19.66 -4.61
N GLY A 68 -6.38 -18.71 -4.49
CA GLY A 68 -5.79 -18.26 -3.24
C GLY A 68 -6.05 -16.78 -2.94
N ARG A 69 -5.39 -16.29 -1.88
CA ARG A 69 -5.39 -14.86 -1.56
C ARG A 69 -4.67 -14.08 -2.66
N SER A 70 -5.31 -13.00 -3.11
CA SER A 70 -4.65 -11.97 -3.91
C SER A 70 -4.03 -10.95 -2.98
N VAL A 71 -2.90 -10.36 -3.39
CA VAL A 71 -2.24 -9.27 -2.66
C VAL A 71 -2.08 -8.09 -3.59
N ARG A 72 -2.17 -6.88 -3.04
CA ARG A 72 -1.91 -5.64 -3.74
C ARG A 72 -0.65 -5.05 -3.13
N LEU A 73 0.40 -4.98 -3.93
CA LEU A 73 1.66 -4.37 -3.54
C LEU A 73 1.51 -2.85 -3.58
N ASP A 74 1.90 -2.19 -2.51
CA ASP A 74 1.83 -0.73 -2.40
C ASP A 74 2.79 -0.08 -3.41
N ILE A 75 4.06 -0.49 -3.42
CA ILE A 75 5.05 -0.13 -4.45
C ILE A 75 5.82 -1.37 -4.89
N TYR A 76 5.74 -1.68 -6.19
CA TYR A 76 6.61 -2.65 -6.85
C TYR A 76 7.74 -1.92 -7.60
N ALA A 77 8.99 -2.36 -7.41
CA ALA A 77 10.13 -1.84 -8.15
C ALA A 77 11.13 -2.93 -8.55
N ASN A 78 11.97 -2.63 -9.54
CA ASN A 78 13.16 -3.43 -9.84
C ASN A 78 14.38 -2.56 -10.18
N ASP A 79 15.56 -3.06 -9.85
CA ASP A 79 16.83 -2.37 -10.14
C ASP A 79 17.49 -2.87 -11.44
N ALA A 80 18.52 -2.16 -11.89
CA ALA A 80 19.31 -2.49 -13.08
C ALA A 80 20.07 -3.82 -12.97
N THR A 81 20.20 -4.39 -11.76
CA THR A 81 20.81 -5.70 -11.53
C THR A 81 19.79 -6.85 -11.56
N GLY A 82 18.50 -6.53 -11.69
CA GLY A 82 17.41 -7.49 -11.77
C GLY A 82 16.78 -7.84 -10.41
N LYS A 83 17.19 -7.18 -9.32
CA LYS A 83 16.58 -7.37 -8.00
C LYS A 83 15.18 -6.78 -7.96
N GLN A 84 14.29 -7.44 -7.24
CA GLN A 84 12.86 -7.12 -7.19
C GLN A 84 12.46 -6.67 -5.78
N TYR A 85 11.64 -5.64 -5.70
CA TYR A 85 11.25 -5.00 -4.45
C TYR A 85 9.73 -4.91 -4.36
N ASP A 86 9.19 -5.44 -3.27
CA ASP A 86 7.84 -5.17 -2.78
C ASP A 86 7.99 -4.25 -1.55
N ILE A 87 7.47 -3.02 -1.62
CA ILE A 87 7.52 -2.06 -0.53
C ILE A 87 6.09 -1.82 -0.07
N GLU A 88 5.84 -2.10 1.21
CA GLU A 88 4.54 -2.09 1.88
C GLU A 88 4.54 -1.02 2.97
N VAL A 89 3.63 -0.04 2.93
CA VAL A 89 3.56 1.05 3.91
C VAL A 89 2.36 0.81 4.83
N GLN A 90 2.62 0.63 6.13
CA GLN A 90 1.61 0.16 7.08
C GLN A 90 1.45 1.11 8.27
N GLN A 91 0.23 1.64 8.43
CA GLN A 91 -0.15 2.42 9.61
C GLN A 91 -0.55 1.56 10.80
N ASP A 92 -1.31 0.49 10.55
CA ASP A 92 -1.72 -0.47 11.56
C ASP A 92 -0.69 -1.59 11.68
N ASP A 93 -0.14 -1.78 12.88
CA ASP A 93 0.82 -2.83 13.20
C ASP A 93 0.29 -4.24 12.85
N ASN A 94 -1.03 -4.46 12.92
CA ASN A 94 -1.65 -5.74 12.51
C ASN A 94 -1.48 -6.04 11.02
N GLY A 95 -1.30 -4.99 10.21
CA GLY A 95 -1.00 -5.09 8.80
C GLY A 95 0.43 -5.57 8.54
N ALA A 96 1.33 -5.54 9.51
CA ALA A 96 2.75 -5.85 9.31
C ALA A 96 3.19 -7.14 10.04
N VAL A 97 2.28 -8.07 10.30
CA VAL A 97 2.62 -9.34 10.98
C VAL A 97 3.54 -10.23 10.12
N PRO A 98 4.43 -11.04 10.73
CA PRO A 98 5.38 -11.89 10.00
C PRO A 98 4.72 -12.86 8.99
N GLU A 99 3.51 -13.34 9.28
CA GLU A 99 2.76 -14.22 8.38
C GLU A 99 2.39 -13.53 7.07
N ARG A 100 2.11 -12.23 7.09
CA ARG A 100 1.85 -11.44 5.88
C ARG A 100 3.12 -11.28 5.07
N ALA A 101 4.24 -10.97 5.71
CA ALA A 101 5.53 -10.89 5.01
C ALA A 101 5.86 -12.20 4.29
N ARG A 102 5.65 -13.35 4.94
CA ARG A 102 5.83 -14.68 4.31
C ARG A 102 4.85 -14.92 3.15
N LEU A 103 3.58 -14.52 3.28
CA LEU A 103 2.59 -14.67 2.21
C LEU A 103 2.95 -13.79 1.00
N ASN A 104 3.35 -12.55 1.25
CA ASN A 104 3.82 -11.62 0.22
C ASN A 104 5.01 -12.20 -0.53
N SER A 105 6.03 -12.70 0.16
CA SER A 105 7.17 -13.38 -0.48
C SER A 105 6.72 -14.48 -1.44
N ALA A 106 5.85 -15.39 -0.99
CA ALA A 106 5.39 -16.51 -1.79
C ALA A 106 4.61 -16.06 -3.05
N LEU A 107 3.75 -15.05 -2.90
CA LEU A 107 2.98 -14.52 -4.03
C LEU A 107 3.86 -13.70 -4.99
N PHE A 108 4.87 -13.02 -4.47
CA PHE A 108 5.82 -12.26 -5.26
C PHE A 108 6.69 -13.19 -6.11
N ASP A 109 7.26 -14.25 -5.51
CA ASP A 109 7.98 -15.29 -6.25
C ASP A 109 7.09 -15.95 -7.30
N SER A 110 5.84 -16.28 -6.95
CA SER A 110 4.89 -16.86 -7.91
C SER A 110 4.56 -15.93 -9.06
N ARG A 111 4.65 -14.61 -8.86
CA ARG A 111 4.40 -13.61 -9.91
C ARG A 111 5.61 -13.41 -10.81
N LEU A 112 6.82 -13.53 -10.26
CA LEU A 112 8.09 -13.32 -10.94
C LEU A 112 8.54 -14.54 -11.73
N THR A 113 7.97 -15.71 -11.47
CA THR A 113 8.35 -16.98 -12.12
C THR A 113 7.33 -17.45 -13.14
N THR A 114 7.85 -18.11 -14.19
CA THR A 114 7.05 -18.80 -15.21
C THR A 114 7.31 -20.30 -15.18
N SER A 115 6.29 -21.09 -15.54
CA SER A 115 6.42 -22.55 -15.62
C SER A 115 7.58 -22.95 -16.55
N GLY A 116 8.50 -23.77 -16.03
CA GLY A 116 9.66 -24.27 -16.76
C GLY A 116 10.97 -23.49 -16.56
N GLU A 117 10.94 -22.35 -15.85
CA GLU A 117 12.16 -21.62 -15.47
C GLU A 117 12.99 -22.40 -14.44
N LYS A 118 14.32 -22.22 -14.48
CA LYS A 118 15.20 -22.88 -13.51
C LYS A 118 15.18 -22.12 -12.20
N TYR A 119 15.09 -22.83 -11.07
CA TYR A 119 15.15 -22.20 -9.74
C TYR A 119 16.38 -21.30 -9.52
N LYS A 120 17.54 -21.64 -10.12
CA LYS A 120 18.76 -20.81 -9.99
C LYS A 120 18.67 -19.46 -10.71
N GLU A 121 17.75 -19.33 -11.65
CA GLU A 121 17.51 -18.12 -12.45
C GLU A 121 16.48 -17.19 -11.75
N MET A 122 15.87 -17.62 -10.63
CA MET A 122 14.99 -16.77 -9.85
C MET A 122 15.73 -15.51 -9.38
N PRO A 123 15.08 -14.33 -9.50
CA PRO A 123 15.67 -13.08 -9.06
C PRO A 123 15.82 -13.04 -7.54
N GLU A 124 16.71 -12.18 -7.06
CA GLU A 124 16.79 -11.83 -5.64
C GLU A 124 15.66 -10.86 -5.29
N THR A 125 14.94 -11.13 -4.21
CA THR A 125 13.69 -10.45 -3.84
C THR A 125 13.77 -9.82 -2.45
N TYR A 126 13.11 -8.68 -2.30
CA TYR A 126 13.02 -7.94 -1.03
C TYR A 126 11.56 -7.60 -0.76
N ILE A 127 11.06 -8.02 0.40
CA ILE A 127 9.79 -7.57 0.95
C ILE A 127 10.09 -6.56 2.07
N ILE A 128 9.75 -5.29 1.85
CA ILE A 128 10.12 -4.16 2.71
C ILE A 128 8.85 -3.59 3.34
N PHE A 129 8.68 -3.76 4.64
CA PHE A 129 7.61 -3.12 5.40
C PHE A 129 8.10 -1.81 6.03
N ILE A 130 7.51 -0.69 5.65
CA ILE A 130 7.67 0.60 6.34
C ILE A 130 6.48 0.76 7.28
N THR A 131 6.73 0.71 8.57
CA THR A 131 5.67 0.64 9.60
C THR A 131 5.62 1.91 10.42
N SER A 132 4.43 2.39 10.83
CA SER A 132 4.33 3.62 11.64
C SER A 132 5.05 3.52 12.97
N ASN A 133 5.01 2.35 13.60
CA ASN A 133 5.64 2.08 14.90
C ASN A 133 6.77 1.07 14.78
N ASP A 134 7.55 0.91 15.84
CA ASP A 134 8.52 -0.19 15.96
C ASP A 134 7.82 -1.53 16.23
N VAL A 135 7.28 -2.15 15.19
CA VAL A 135 6.48 -3.40 15.32
C VAL A 135 7.28 -4.57 15.88
N LEU A 136 8.60 -4.58 15.69
CA LEU A 136 9.50 -5.61 16.21
C LEU A 136 10.09 -5.26 17.59
N LYS A 137 9.88 -4.02 18.06
CA LYS A 137 10.19 -3.54 19.42
C LYS A 137 11.68 -3.64 19.81
N GLY A 138 12.58 -3.58 18.84
CA GLY A 138 14.04 -3.65 19.04
C GLY A 138 14.73 -2.28 19.12
N GLY A 139 14.01 -1.18 18.90
CA GLY A 139 14.54 0.19 18.89
C GLY A 139 15.46 0.52 17.71
N LEU A 140 15.60 -0.37 16.72
CA LEU A 140 16.48 -0.16 15.57
C LEU A 140 15.75 0.56 14.44
N PRO A 141 16.49 1.30 13.57
CA PRO A 141 15.90 1.92 12.38
C PRO A 141 15.40 0.91 11.35
N VAL A 142 16.17 -0.16 11.13
CA VAL A 142 15.90 -1.19 10.12
C VAL A 142 16.24 -2.56 10.71
N TYR A 143 15.39 -3.53 10.45
CA TYR A 143 15.61 -4.95 10.74
C TYR A 143 15.65 -5.71 9.42
N THR A 144 16.72 -6.46 9.18
CA THR A 144 16.82 -7.41 8.07
C THR A 144 16.66 -8.82 8.61
N ILE A 145 15.71 -9.56 8.06
CA ILE A 145 15.38 -10.91 8.45
C ILE A 145 15.88 -11.85 7.36
N GLU A 146 16.75 -12.78 7.77
CA GLU A 146 17.43 -13.74 6.91
C GLU A 146 17.18 -15.17 7.37
N ARG A 147 17.18 -16.12 6.44
CA ARG A 147 17.16 -17.55 6.78
C ARG A 147 18.59 -18.06 7.02
N THR A 148 18.76 -18.81 8.11
CA THR A 148 20.05 -19.38 8.51
C THR A 148 19.97 -20.89 8.69
N ILE A 149 21.06 -21.58 8.38
CA ILE A 149 21.26 -22.99 8.70
C ILE A 149 21.54 -23.10 10.21
N GLN A 150 20.59 -23.63 10.98
CA GLN A 150 20.63 -23.61 12.45
C GLN A 150 21.90 -24.24 13.03
N GLU A 151 22.39 -25.32 12.43
CA GLU A 151 23.54 -26.09 12.91
C GLU A 151 24.87 -25.36 12.71
N THR A 152 24.93 -24.43 11.75
CA THR A 152 26.19 -23.76 11.37
C THR A 152 26.16 -22.25 11.54
N GLY A 153 24.97 -21.66 11.72
CA GLY A 153 24.75 -20.22 11.75
C GLY A 153 24.98 -19.53 10.40
N LYS A 154 25.29 -20.26 9.32
CA LYS A 154 25.52 -19.68 8.00
C LYS A 154 24.20 -19.25 7.36
N LEU A 155 24.25 -18.17 6.57
CA LEU A 155 23.14 -17.78 5.71
C LEU A 155 22.78 -18.92 4.75
N PHE A 156 21.48 -19.14 4.57
CA PHE A 156 20.97 -20.17 3.67
C PHE A 156 21.21 -19.81 2.20
N GLY A 157 21.14 -18.52 1.85
CA GLY A 157 21.50 -18.02 0.52
C GLY A 157 20.44 -18.28 -0.54
N ASP A 158 19.16 -18.24 -0.17
CA ASP A 158 18.00 -18.37 -1.06
C ASP A 158 17.62 -17.08 -1.80
N LYS A 159 18.31 -15.97 -1.52
CA LYS A 159 18.12 -14.65 -2.16
C LYS A 159 16.76 -14.00 -1.86
N GLU A 160 16.08 -14.42 -0.80
CA GLU A 160 14.84 -13.83 -0.34
C GLU A 160 15.12 -13.04 0.95
N HIS A 161 14.77 -11.77 0.95
CA HIS A 161 15.04 -10.85 2.05
C HIS A 161 13.75 -10.22 2.56
N ILE A 162 13.55 -10.19 3.87
CA ILE A 162 12.47 -9.43 4.49
C ILE A 162 13.08 -8.30 5.31
N VAL A 163 12.58 -7.08 5.12
CA VAL A 163 13.09 -5.88 5.77
C VAL A 163 11.93 -5.18 6.47
N TYR A 164 12.13 -4.81 7.74
CA TYR A 164 11.20 -3.96 8.49
C TYR A 164 11.88 -2.65 8.81
N VAL A 165 11.24 -1.55 8.42
CA VAL A 165 11.67 -0.18 8.70
C VAL A 165 10.77 0.39 9.78
N ASN A 166 11.41 0.88 10.85
CA ASN A 166 10.75 1.49 12.00
C ASN A 166 10.43 2.96 11.71
N GLY A 167 9.20 3.27 11.33
CA GLY A 167 8.73 4.63 11.04
C GLY A 167 8.65 5.55 12.25
N SER A 168 8.75 5.02 13.46
CA SER A 168 8.85 5.83 14.69
C SER A 168 10.29 6.21 15.03
N TYR A 169 11.29 5.69 14.31
CA TYR A 169 12.69 6.01 14.54
C TYR A 169 12.99 7.49 14.26
N ARG A 170 13.74 8.13 15.16
CA ARG A 170 14.12 9.56 15.11
C ARG A 170 15.60 9.78 15.39
N GLY A 171 16.45 8.86 14.92
CA GLY A 171 17.90 9.04 14.98
C GLY A 171 18.39 10.16 14.06
N ASN A 172 19.61 10.66 14.32
CA ASN A 172 20.25 11.66 13.47
C ASN A 172 21.09 10.98 12.37
N ASP A 173 20.42 10.26 11.48
CA ASP A 173 21.00 9.55 10.34
C ASP A 173 20.00 9.54 9.16
N GLU A 174 20.42 9.02 8.00
CA GLU A 174 19.59 9.03 6.78
C GLU A 174 18.25 8.32 6.95
N VAL A 175 18.18 7.24 7.72
CA VAL A 175 16.92 6.52 7.96
C VAL A 175 16.03 7.33 8.91
N GLY A 176 16.59 7.93 9.95
CA GLY A 176 15.86 8.82 10.86
C GLY A 176 15.28 10.04 10.16
N TRP A 177 16.03 10.66 9.24
CA TRP A 177 15.55 11.76 8.40
C TRP A 177 14.47 11.30 7.41
N LEU A 178 14.64 10.14 6.78
CA LEU A 178 13.62 9.57 5.91
C LEU A 178 12.32 9.26 6.67
N MET A 179 12.42 8.70 7.88
CA MET A 179 11.24 8.40 8.71
C MET A 179 10.60 9.67 9.28
N HIS A 180 11.38 10.72 9.51
CA HIS A 180 10.82 12.06 9.73
C HIS A 180 9.97 12.50 8.52
N ASP A 181 10.52 12.42 7.31
CA ASP A 181 9.84 12.84 6.09
C ASP A 181 8.56 12.04 5.84
N PHE A 182 8.57 10.73 6.08
CA PHE A 182 7.38 9.90 5.93
C PHE A 182 6.20 10.35 6.81
N ASN A 183 6.50 10.90 7.99
CA ASN A 183 5.52 11.42 8.93
C ASN A 183 5.28 12.94 8.78
N CYS A 184 5.99 13.60 7.86
CA CYS A 184 5.98 15.04 7.74
C CYS A 184 4.79 15.54 6.92
N LYS A 185 4.12 16.59 7.42
CA LYS A 185 3.01 17.26 6.72
C LYS A 185 3.49 18.41 5.86
N ASP A 186 4.48 19.17 6.30
CA ASP A 186 5.02 20.29 5.50
C ASP A 186 6.26 19.82 4.74
N TYR A 187 6.20 19.82 3.41
CA TYR A 187 7.33 19.43 2.57
C TYR A 187 8.58 20.28 2.81
N ARG A 188 8.42 21.52 3.33
CA ARG A 188 9.53 22.43 3.62
C ARG A 188 10.36 21.98 4.82
N GLU A 189 9.81 21.11 5.65
CA GLU A 189 10.49 20.50 6.79
C GLU A 189 11.11 19.14 6.41
N MET A 190 10.87 18.64 5.19
CA MET A 190 11.46 17.37 4.74
C MET A 190 12.95 17.50 4.44
N HIS A 191 13.69 16.44 4.77
CA HIS A 191 15.14 16.36 4.58
C HIS A 191 15.53 15.89 3.18
N ASN A 192 14.79 14.95 2.59
CA ASN A 192 15.07 14.45 1.25
C ASN A 192 14.52 15.41 0.19
N PRO A 193 15.36 16.12 -0.58
CA PRO A 193 14.90 17.17 -1.49
C PRO A 193 14.07 16.64 -2.66
N LYS A 194 14.30 15.40 -3.12
CA LYS A 194 13.56 14.81 -4.24
C LYS A 194 12.15 14.44 -3.81
N ILE A 195 12.03 13.79 -2.65
CA ILE A 195 10.74 13.45 -2.05
C ILE A 195 10.00 14.74 -1.68
N ALA A 196 10.68 15.73 -1.09
CA ALA A 196 10.09 17.03 -0.74
C ALA A 196 9.49 17.74 -1.97
N GLU A 197 10.22 17.77 -3.08
CA GLU A 197 9.76 18.37 -4.34
C GLU A 197 8.53 17.64 -4.91
N ARG A 198 8.53 16.30 -4.82
CA ARG A 198 7.38 15.49 -5.24
C ARG A 198 6.15 15.73 -4.36
N VAL A 199 6.33 15.88 -3.05
CA VAL A 199 5.26 16.24 -2.12
C VAL A 199 4.75 17.66 -2.38
N ARG A 200 5.65 18.62 -2.67
CA ARG A 200 5.29 19.99 -3.07
C ARG A 200 4.38 19.99 -4.30
N TYR A 201 4.69 19.19 -5.32
CA TYR A 201 3.86 19.05 -6.53
C TYR A 201 2.41 18.73 -6.18
N PHE A 202 2.18 17.74 -5.32
CA PHE A 202 0.82 17.31 -4.97
C PHE A 202 0.10 18.20 -3.96
N LYS A 203 0.83 19.05 -3.21
CA LYS A 203 0.24 19.95 -2.20
C LYS A 203 0.04 21.38 -2.66
N GLU A 204 0.85 21.88 -3.59
CA GLU A 204 0.83 23.30 -4.00
C GLU A 204 0.68 23.51 -5.50
N GLU A 205 1.18 22.62 -6.35
CA GLU A 205 1.10 22.85 -7.79
C GLU A 205 -0.31 22.58 -8.33
N PRO A 206 -0.90 23.50 -9.12
CA PRO A 206 -2.28 23.35 -9.57
C PRO A 206 -2.59 22.01 -10.26
N LYS A 207 -1.64 21.46 -11.02
CA LYS A 207 -1.80 20.15 -11.68
C LYS A 207 -1.81 19.00 -10.66
N GLY A 208 -0.81 18.93 -9.78
CA GLY A 208 -0.72 17.89 -8.76
C GLY A 208 -1.88 17.95 -7.77
N VAL A 209 -2.29 19.15 -7.36
CA VAL A 209 -3.48 19.35 -6.52
C VAL A 209 -4.75 18.85 -7.22
N THR A 210 -4.89 19.09 -8.53
CA THR A 210 -6.04 18.59 -9.31
C THR A 210 -6.03 17.06 -9.35
N GLU A 211 -4.88 16.43 -9.59
CA GLU A 211 -4.72 14.97 -9.58
C GLU A 211 -5.07 14.36 -8.21
N MET A 212 -4.64 15.00 -7.11
CA MET A 212 -5.02 14.59 -5.75
C MET A 212 -6.52 14.73 -5.52
N CYS A 213 -7.12 15.85 -5.93
CA CYS A 213 -8.56 16.07 -5.77
C CYS A 213 -9.38 15.02 -6.53
N GLU A 214 -8.99 14.68 -7.76
CA GLU A 214 -9.64 13.63 -8.54
C GLU A 214 -9.50 12.25 -7.87
N THR A 215 -8.32 11.96 -7.32
CA THR A 215 -8.06 10.72 -6.58
C THR A 215 -8.93 10.62 -5.33
N MET A 216 -9.00 11.69 -4.53
CA MET A 216 -9.88 11.76 -3.35
C MET A 216 -11.35 11.61 -3.73
N GLN A 217 -11.79 12.24 -4.82
CA GLN A 217 -13.18 12.12 -5.29
C GLN A 217 -13.51 10.66 -5.64
N LYS A 218 -12.61 9.96 -6.35
CA LYS A 218 -12.79 8.53 -6.67
C LYS A 218 -12.86 7.64 -5.43
N ILE A 219 -12.22 8.02 -4.33
CA ILE A 219 -12.29 7.28 -3.06
C ILE A 219 -13.64 7.54 -2.40
N VAL A 220 -14.05 8.80 -2.29
CA VAL A 220 -15.35 9.18 -1.71
C VAL A 220 -16.51 8.55 -2.47
N ASP A 221 -16.45 8.51 -3.80
CA ASP A 221 -17.49 7.88 -4.62
C ASP A 221 -17.54 6.36 -4.40
N ARG A 222 -16.37 5.69 -4.32
CA ARG A 222 -16.30 4.26 -3.99
C ARG A 222 -16.86 3.95 -2.60
N GLU A 223 -16.50 4.72 -1.58
CA GLU A 223 -17.02 4.51 -0.22
C GLU A 223 -18.53 4.71 -0.15
N ARG A 224 -19.08 5.66 -0.91
CA ARG A 224 -20.53 5.87 -1.03
C ARG A 224 -21.22 4.68 -1.69
N ASP A 225 -20.65 4.18 -2.79
CA ASP A 225 -21.18 3.02 -3.50
C ASP A 225 -21.14 1.77 -2.61
N ASP A 226 -20.04 1.53 -1.88
CA ASP A 226 -19.90 0.41 -0.95
C ASP A 226 -20.90 0.51 0.22
N ALA A 227 -21.11 1.72 0.76
CA ALA A 227 -22.08 1.96 1.81
C ALA A 227 -23.54 1.74 1.33
N ASP A 228 -23.88 2.19 0.13
CA ASP A 228 -25.19 1.95 -0.48
C ASP A 228 -25.42 0.45 -0.75
N ILE A 229 -24.41 -0.26 -1.26
CA ILE A 229 -24.45 -1.72 -1.43
C ILE A 229 -24.69 -2.40 -0.08
N LYS A 230 -23.95 -2.01 0.97
CA LYS A 230 -24.11 -2.58 2.31
C LYS A 230 -25.51 -2.34 2.87
N ALA A 231 -26.04 -1.11 2.77
CA ALA A 231 -27.39 -0.79 3.22
C ALA A 231 -28.45 -1.64 2.50
N ARG A 232 -28.29 -1.85 1.19
CA ARG A 232 -29.17 -2.74 0.41
C ARG A 232 -29.02 -4.20 0.81
N MET A 233 -27.82 -4.65 1.18
CA MET A 233 -27.58 -6.00 1.71
C MET A 233 -28.30 -6.21 3.04
N ASP A 234 -28.29 -5.21 3.93
CA ASP A 234 -29.03 -5.26 5.20
C ASP A 234 -30.55 -5.36 4.97
N VAL A 235 -31.09 -4.61 3.99
CA VAL A 235 -32.50 -4.74 3.58
C VAL A 235 -32.80 -6.12 3.00
N ALA A 236 -31.90 -6.69 2.19
CA ALA A 236 -32.05 -8.03 1.65
C ALA A 236 -32.10 -9.09 2.75
N LEU A 237 -31.25 -8.97 3.77
CA LEU A 237 -31.24 -9.83 4.95
C LEU A 237 -32.55 -9.73 5.73
N ASN A 238 -33.06 -8.51 5.97
CA ASN A 238 -34.33 -8.32 6.67
C ASN A 238 -35.51 -8.95 5.93
N LEU A 239 -35.61 -8.74 4.60
CA LEU A 239 -36.66 -9.36 3.77
C LEU A 239 -36.61 -10.89 3.87
N TRP A 240 -35.40 -11.47 3.85
CA TRP A 240 -35.21 -12.90 4.02
C TRP A 240 -35.67 -13.39 5.40
N SER A 241 -35.27 -12.70 6.47
CA SER A 241 -35.66 -13.02 7.85
C SER A 241 -37.16 -12.86 8.10
N GLU A 242 -37.84 -11.97 7.39
CA GLU A 242 -39.29 -11.74 7.46
C GLU A 242 -40.12 -12.70 6.58
N GLY A 243 -39.46 -13.64 5.89
CA GLY A 243 -40.11 -14.76 5.19
C GLY A 243 -40.21 -14.63 3.67
N GLU A 244 -39.57 -13.62 3.06
CA GLU A 244 -39.43 -13.55 1.61
C GLU A 244 -38.19 -14.36 1.17
N HIS A 245 -38.40 -15.51 0.52
CA HIS A 245 -37.33 -16.41 0.10
C HIS A 245 -37.14 -16.50 -1.41
N ASP A 246 -37.87 -15.71 -2.21
CA ASP A 246 -37.62 -15.58 -3.64
C ASP A 246 -36.43 -14.64 -3.89
N LEU A 247 -35.28 -15.23 -4.23
CA LEU A 247 -34.04 -14.50 -4.52
C LEU A 247 -34.18 -13.51 -5.67
N ASP A 248 -34.98 -13.81 -6.70
CA ASP A 248 -35.21 -12.92 -7.84
C ASP A 248 -36.10 -11.74 -7.44
N LYS A 249 -37.04 -11.96 -6.51
CA LYS A 249 -37.84 -10.89 -5.94
C LYS A 249 -37.01 -9.99 -5.02
N ILE A 250 -36.20 -10.55 -4.13
CA ILE A 250 -35.31 -9.77 -3.25
C ILE A 250 -34.30 -8.96 -4.08
N SER A 251 -33.66 -9.60 -5.06
CA SER A 251 -32.73 -8.98 -6.02
C SER A 251 -33.35 -7.76 -6.70
N ARG A 252 -34.56 -7.89 -7.26
CA ARG A 252 -35.28 -6.77 -7.90
C ARG A 252 -35.64 -5.67 -6.92
N THR A 253 -36.06 -6.00 -5.71
CA THR A 253 -36.45 -5.02 -4.68
C THR A 253 -35.25 -4.22 -4.18
N THR A 254 -34.11 -4.86 -3.93
CA THR A 254 -32.90 -4.20 -3.40
C THR A 254 -31.97 -3.70 -4.49
N LYS A 255 -32.24 -4.04 -5.75
CA LYS A 255 -31.37 -3.75 -6.92
C LYS A 255 -29.95 -4.30 -6.73
N LEU A 256 -29.83 -5.40 -6.02
CA LEU A 256 -28.58 -6.14 -5.87
C LEU A 256 -28.51 -7.24 -6.94
N SER A 257 -27.31 -7.69 -7.27
CA SER A 257 -27.16 -8.94 -8.02
C SER A 257 -27.59 -10.13 -7.16
N ILE A 258 -27.98 -11.24 -7.79
CA ILE A 258 -28.32 -12.48 -7.07
C ILE A 258 -27.15 -12.93 -6.18
N GLU A 259 -25.91 -12.73 -6.61
CA GLU A 259 -24.73 -13.07 -5.84
C GLU A 259 -24.60 -12.19 -4.58
N GLN A 260 -24.84 -10.88 -4.68
CA GLN A 260 -24.84 -9.98 -3.54
C GLN A 260 -25.96 -10.32 -2.54
N VAL A 261 -27.15 -10.66 -3.01
CA VAL A 261 -28.25 -11.15 -2.16
C VAL A 261 -27.83 -12.41 -1.41
N ARG A 262 -27.24 -13.38 -2.12
CA ARG A 262 -26.73 -14.62 -1.49
C ARG A 262 -25.69 -14.32 -0.42
N ARG A 263 -24.72 -13.45 -0.71
CA ARG A 263 -23.70 -13.05 0.26
C ARG A 263 -24.34 -12.42 1.51
N ALA A 264 -25.31 -11.54 1.33
CA ALA A 264 -26.01 -10.86 2.43
C ALA A 264 -26.68 -11.84 3.39
N ILE A 265 -27.39 -12.85 2.87
CA ILE A 265 -28.11 -13.82 3.70
C ILE A 265 -27.21 -14.91 4.30
N THR A 266 -26.04 -15.16 3.73
CA THR A 266 -25.07 -16.14 4.25
C THR A 266 -24.07 -15.57 5.25
N ALA A 267 -23.96 -14.24 5.33
CA ALA A 267 -23.05 -13.55 6.25
C ALA A 267 -23.65 -13.30 7.65
N ALA A 268 -24.89 -13.76 7.89
CA ALA A 268 -25.62 -13.68 9.16
C ALA A 268 -25.40 -14.89 10.06
#